data_AF-A0A2E2WHR5-F1
#
_entry.id   AF-A0A2E2WHR5-F1
#
_cell.length_a   1.000
_cell.length_b   1.000
_cell.length_c   1.000
_cell.angle_alpha   90.00
_cell.angle_beta   90.00
_cell.angle_gamma   90.00
#
_symmetry.space_group_name_H-M   'P 1'
#
loop_
_entity.id
_entity.type
_entity.pdbx_description
1 polymer ?
#
loop_
_entity_poly.entity_id
_entity_poly.type
_entity_poly.pdbx_seq_one_letter_code
_entity_poly.pdbx_strand_id
1 'polypeptide(L)'
;MKVNAITLRKGNVMEYNGKLMVVSNYEIIQPGKGNAVIQVELRDIRTGNKDNVRFRTQETVEKLRLDQEEYQYLFADDDGCTFMSLETYEQVAVSKDIIGDAAVFLQDGMTVTIESYEGEPLSIQLPDHVTLEVVEAEPVIKGQTATTSYKPAIMDNGARIMVPPHIDVGTRVIVRTEDSSYMERAKD
;
A
#
# COMPACT_ATOMS: atom_id res chain seq x y z
N MET A 1 -14.34 -4.10 18.11
CA MET A 1 -13.90 -5.48 18.45
C MET A 1 -12.62 -5.42 19.27
N LYS A 2 -12.55 -6.15 20.39
CA LYS A 2 -11.34 -6.18 21.22
C LYS A 2 -10.32 -7.16 20.67
N VAL A 3 -9.09 -6.70 20.43
CA VAL A 3 -7.96 -7.51 19.95
C VAL A 3 -6.71 -7.22 20.76
N ASN A 4 -5.73 -8.13 20.76
CA ASN A 4 -4.44 -7.85 21.38
C ASN A 4 -3.61 -6.91 20.50
N ALA A 5 -2.89 -5.96 21.09
CA ALA A 5 -2.12 -4.98 20.36
C ALA A 5 -1.09 -5.60 19.39
N ILE A 6 -0.55 -6.79 19.71
CA ILE A 6 0.37 -7.52 18.81
C ILE A 6 -0.25 -7.93 17.47
N THR A 7 -1.59 -7.99 17.36
CA THR A 7 -2.27 -8.34 16.12
C THR A 7 -2.57 -7.13 15.24
N LEU A 8 -2.23 -5.92 15.67
CA LEU A 8 -2.35 -4.72 14.85
C LEU A 8 -1.46 -4.84 13.60
N ARG A 9 -1.99 -4.40 12.47
CA ARG A 9 -1.31 -4.33 11.17
C ARG A 9 -1.54 -2.94 10.57
N LYS A 10 -0.66 -2.55 9.64
CA LYS A 10 -0.87 -1.35 8.81
C LYS A 10 -2.27 -1.41 8.18
N GLY A 11 -2.96 -0.27 8.13
CA GLY A 11 -4.34 -0.15 7.66
C GLY A 11 -5.41 -0.47 8.70
N ASN A 12 -5.09 -1.15 9.82
CA ASN A 12 -6.08 -1.36 10.87
C ASN A 12 -6.53 -0.04 11.49
N VAL A 13 -7.83 0.11 11.67
CA VAL A 13 -8.42 1.29 12.32
C VAL A 13 -8.85 0.96 13.74
N MET A 14 -8.56 1.87 14.65
CA MET A 14 -8.92 1.74 16.06
C MET A 14 -9.38 3.08 16.61
N GLU A 15 -10.20 3.02 17.66
CA GLU A 15 -10.49 4.20 18.45
C GLU A 15 -9.37 4.39 19.49
N TYR A 16 -8.75 5.58 19.49
CA TYR A 16 -7.73 5.95 20.45
C TYR A 16 -7.95 7.40 20.88
N ASN A 17 -8.08 7.63 22.19
CA ASN A 17 -8.38 8.96 22.76
C ASN A 17 -9.61 9.65 22.14
N GLY A 18 -10.66 8.89 21.82
CA GLY A 18 -11.88 9.40 21.20
C GLY A 18 -11.73 9.80 19.73
N LYS A 19 -10.65 9.37 19.08
CA LYS A 19 -10.37 9.63 17.66
C LYS A 19 -10.24 8.32 16.90
N LEU A 20 -10.66 8.35 15.64
CA LEU A 20 -10.43 7.27 14.69
C LEU A 20 -9.01 7.38 14.16
N MET A 21 -8.19 6.39 14.51
CA MET A 21 -6.79 6.33 14.11
C MET A 21 -6.55 5.12 13.23
N VAL A 22 -5.89 5.32 12.09
CA VAL A 22 -5.37 4.24 11.25
C VAL A 22 -3.93 3.93 11.63
N VAL A 23 -3.57 2.66 11.73
CA VAL A 23 -2.19 2.22 11.92
C VAL A 23 -1.43 2.48 10.62
N SER A 24 -0.52 3.45 10.62
CA SER A 24 0.33 3.75 9.46
C SER A 24 1.59 2.88 9.43
N ASN A 25 2.12 2.55 10.60
CA ASN A 25 3.28 1.69 10.76
C ASN A 25 3.29 1.02 12.14
N TYR A 26 4.01 -0.08 12.30
CA TYR A 26 4.22 -0.73 13.59
C TYR A 26 5.55 -1.48 13.66
N GLU A 27 6.12 -1.56 14.86
CA GLU A 27 7.35 -2.28 15.15
C GLU A 27 7.23 -3.03 16.48
N ILE A 28 7.65 -4.30 16.50
CA ILE A 28 7.73 -5.09 17.74
C ILE A 28 9.13 -4.94 18.31
N ILE A 29 9.22 -4.31 19.49
CA ILE A 29 10.48 -4.07 20.19
C ILE A 29 10.62 -5.11 21.30
N GLN A 30 11.64 -5.95 21.20
CA GLN A 30 11.99 -6.94 22.22
C GLN A 30 13.28 -6.53 22.94
N PRO A 31 13.19 -5.97 24.16
CA PRO A 31 14.38 -5.56 24.89
C PRO A 31 15.14 -6.79 25.42
N GLY A 32 16.47 -6.71 25.51
CA GLY A 32 17.31 -7.81 26.03
C GLY A 32 17.00 -8.22 27.48
N LYS A 33 16.35 -7.33 28.25
CA LYS A 33 15.68 -7.62 29.52
C LYS A 33 14.34 -6.88 29.56
N GLY A 34 13.25 -7.59 29.87
CA GLY A 34 11.91 -7.02 29.99
C GLY A 34 10.90 -7.63 29.02
N ASN A 35 9.65 -7.16 29.11
CA ASN A 35 8.57 -7.62 28.23
C ASN A 35 8.64 -6.92 26.87
N ALA A 36 8.31 -7.64 25.81
CA ALA A 36 8.17 -7.05 24.48
C ALA A 36 7.01 -6.03 24.46
N VAL A 37 7.20 -4.99 23.65
CA VAL A 37 6.20 -3.95 23.40
C VAL A 37 6.02 -3.80 21.90
N ILE A 38 4.84 -3.33 21.49
CA ILE A 38 4.60 -2.91 20.11
C ILE A 38 4.56 -1.38 20.09
N GLN A 39 5.42 -0.77 19.27
CA GLN A 39 5.38 0.65 18.96
C GLN A 39 4.55 0.82 17.69
N VAL A 40 3.50 1.61 17.76
CA VAL A 40 2.53 1.81 16.69
C VAL A 40 2.50 3.29 16.34
N GLU A 41 2.68 3.59 15.06
CA GLU A 41 2.43 4.91 14.49
C GLU A 41 0.96 4.94 14.06
N LEU A 42 0.20 5.82 14.69
CA LEU A 42 -1.22 6.05 14.47
C LEU A 42 -1.37 7.36 13.69
N ARG A 43 -2.20 7.37 12.66
CA ARG A 43 -2.59 8.58 11.93
C ARG A 43 -4.07 8.83 12.15
N ASP A 44 -4.41 10.02 12.64
CA ASP A 44 -5.78 10.50 12.75
C ASP A 44 -6.37 10.58 11.34
N ILE A 45 -7.49 9.88 11.14
CA ILE A 45 -8.14 9.77 9.84
C ILE A 45 -8.65 11.14 9.36
N ARG A 46 -9.16 11.97 10.28
CA ARG A 46 -9.79 13.25 9.93
C ARG A 46 -8.77 14.38 9.80
N THR A 47 -7.78 14.40 10.68
CA THR A 47 -6.82 15.51 10.75
C THR A 47 -5.46 15.18 10.13
N GLY A 48 -5.18 13.91 9.83
CA GLY A 48 -3.88 13.44 9.34
C GLY A 48 -2.76 13.48 10.38
N ASN A 49 -3.03 13.97 11.59
CA ASN A 49 -2.04 14.07 12.67
C ASN A 49 -1.53 12.69 13.09
N LYS A 50 -0.25 12.61 13.42
CA LYS A 50 0.41 11.35 13.78
C LYS A 50 0.68 11.28 15.27
N ASP A 51 0.32 10.17 15.89
CA ASP A 51 0.64 9.81 17.27
C ASP A 51 1.52 8.56 17.29
N ASN A 52 2.55 8.56 18.14
CA ASN A 52 3.38 7.39 18.37
C ASN A 52 3.04 6.80 19.74
N VAL A 53 2.47 5.59 19.74
CA VAL A 53 1.96 4.93 20.94
C VAL A 53 2.67 3.61 21.16
N ARG A 54 2.95 3.28 22.42
CA ARG A 54 3.51 1.97 22.81
C ARG A 54 2.47 1.19 23.60
N PHE A 55 2.17 -0.01 23.13
CA PHE A 55 1.29 -0.95 23.82
C PHE A 55 2.10 -2.14 24.33
N ARG A 56 1.67 -2.75 25.43
CA ARG A 56 2.15 -4.10 25.78
C ARG A 56 1.60 -5.08 24.76
N THR A 57 2.34 -6.14 24.42
CA THR A 57 1.92 -7.11 23.39
C THR A 57 0.55 -7.76 23.67
N GLN A 58 0.24 -8.00 24.94
CA GLN A 58 -1.04 -8.57 25.41
C GLN A 58 -2.07 -7.50 25.81
N GLU A 59 -1.78 -6.22 25.59
CA GLU A 59 -2.74 -5.15 25.87
C GLU A 59 -3.91 -5.25 24.91
N THR A 60 -5.12 -5.22 25.44
CA THR A 60 -6.33 -5.26 24.64
C THR A 60 -6.65 -3.87 24.11
N VAL A 61 -6.75 -3.75 22.79
CA VAL A 61 -7.14 -2.53 22.08
C VAL A 61 -8.48 -2.72 21.38
N GLU A 62 -9.19 -1.61 21.16
CA GLU A 62 -10.48 -1.59 20.47
C GLU A 62 -10.28 -1.32 18.98
N LYS A 63 -10.20 -2.40 18.20
CA LYS A 63 -10.14 -2.34 16.74
C LYS A 63 -11.55 -2.17 16.17
N LEU A 64 -11.71 -1.22 15.26
CA LEU A 64 -12.94 -1.06 14.49
C LEU A 64 -12.91 -2.00 13.28
N ARG A 65 -14.09 -2.52 12.94
CA ARG A 65 -14.28 -3.26 11.69
C ARG A 65 -14.63 -2.23 10.64
N LEU A 66 -13.85 -2.22 9.55
CA LEU A 66 -14.16 -1.43 8.38
C LEU A 66 -15.06 -2.23 7.46
N ASP A 67 -15.90 -1.52 6.72
CA ASP A 67 -16.66 -2.08 5.63
C ASP A 67 -15.69 -2.22 4.45
N GLN A 68 -15.59 -3.43 3.91
CA GLN A 68 -14.67 -3.77 2.82
C GLN A 68 -15.49 -4.17 1.62
N GLU A 69 -15.35 -3.43 0.53
CA GLU A 69 -16.10 -3.66 -0.69
C GLU A 69 -15.14 -3.60 -1.89
N GLU A 70 -15.46 -4.37 -2.93
CA GLU A 70 -14.67 -4.39 -4.16
C GLU A 70 -15.15 -3.33 -5.14
N TYR A 71 -14.19 -2.58 -5.66
CA TYR A 71 -14.42 -1.54 -6.65
C TYR A 71 -13.50 -1.75 -7.85
N GLN A 72 -13.93 -1.25 -9.00
CA GLN A 72 -13.13 -1.15 -10.21
C GLN A 72 -12.64 0.29 -10.39
N TYR A 73 -11.34 0.48 -10.54
CA TYR A 73 -10.77 1.78 -10.89
C TYR A 73 -11.17 2.18 -12.32
N LEU A 74 -11.60 3.43 -12.49
CA LEU A 74 -12.02 3.99 -13.77
C LEU A 74 -10.99 4.98 -14.32
N PHE A 75 -10.75 6.07 -13.59
CA PHE A 75 -9.84 7.13 -14.03
C PHE A 75 -9.40 8.00 -12.85
N ALA A 76 -8.39 8.83 -13.08
CA ALA A 76 -7.98 9.89 -12.17
C ALA A 76 -8.21 11.25 -12.81
N ASP A 77 -8.53 12.23 -11.97
CA ASP A 77 -8.65 13.64 -12.33
C ASP A 77 -7.88 14.51 -11.32
N ASP A 78 -8.18 15.82 -11.31
CA ASP A 78 -7.57 16.78 -10.39
C ASP A 78 -8.00 16.58 -8.94
N ASP A 79 -9.20 16.02 -8.71
CA ASP A 79 -9.83 15.86 -7.39
C ASP A 79 -9.53 14.50 -6.76
N GLY A 80 -9.14 13.50 -7.54
CA GLY A 80 -8.73 12.20 -7.02
C GLY A 80 -8.72 11.07 -8.04
N CYS A 81 -9.07 9.88 -7.56
CA CYS A 81 -9.27 8.68 -8.37
C CYS A 81 -10.73 8.23 -8.23
N THR A 82 -11.38 7.95 -9.35
CA THR A 82 -12.77 7.48 -9.39
C THR A 82 -12.81 5.96 -9.52
N PHE A 83 -13.66 5.35 -8.71
CA PHE A 83 -13.88 3.92 -8.63
C PHE A 83 -15.36 3.59 -8.74
N MET A 84 -15.71 2.43 -9.26
CA MET A 84 -17.09 1.94 -9.37
C MET A 84 -17.29 0.69 -8.55
N SER A 85 -18.29 0.66 -7.68
CA SER A 85 -18.64 -0.55 -6.92
C SER A 85 -18.99 -1.68 -7.87
N LEU A 86 -18.42 -2.87 -7.64
CA LEU A 86 -18.77 -4.06 -8.43
C LEU A 86 -20.16 -4.63 -8.09
N GLU A 87 -20.73 -4.24 -6.94
CA GLU A 87 -22.05 -4.70 -6.51
C GLU A 87 -23.16 -3.73 -6.92
N THR A 88 -22.97 -2.44 -6.68
CA THR A 88 -24.04 -1.43 -6.87
C THR A 88 -23.87 -0.60 -8.14
N TYR A 89 -22.71 -0.67 -8.80
CA TYR A 89 -22.32 0.19 -9.92
C TYR A 89 -22.29 1.69 -9.59
N GLU A 90 -22.35 2.05 -8.31
CA GLU A 90 -22.19 3.43 -7.86
C GLU A 90 -20.72 3.84 -7.91
N GLN A 91 -20.47 5.11 -8.23
CA GLN A 91 -19.12 5.65 -8.31
C GLN A 91 -18.76 6.41 -7.03
N VAL A 92 -17.51 6.24 -6.60
CA VAL A 92 -16.92 6.96 -5.48
C VAL A 92 -15.60 7.57 -5.92
N ALA A 93 -15.38 8.83 -5.54
CA ALA A 93 -14.10 9.50 -5.69
C ALA A 93 -13.29 9.37 -4.39
N VAL A 94 -12.03 8.94 -4.51
CA VAL A 94 -11.10 8.82 -3.38
C VAL A 94 -9.91 9.73 -3.63
N SER A 95 -9.57 10.56 -2.64
CA SER A 95 -8.42 11.46 -2.71
C SER A 95 -7.11 10.68 -2.83
N LYS A 96 -6.16 11.23 -3.61
CA LYS A 96 -4.80 10.68 -3.75
C LYS A 96 -4.06 10.60 -2.40
N ASP A 97 -4.40 11.44 -1.43
CA ASP A 97 -3.81 11.40 -0.07
C ASP A 97 -4.21 10.16 0.73
N ILE A 98 -5.38 9.59 0.42
CA ILE A 98 -5.89 8.34 1.02
C ILE A 98 -5.22 7.14 0.35
N ILE A 99 -5.05 7.21 -0.97
CA ILE A 99 -4.43 6.14 -1.78
C ILE A 99 -2.91 6.06 -1.52
N GLY A 100 -2.27 7.22 -1.33
CA GLY A 100 -0.83 7.33 -1.07
C GLY A 100 0.02 6.96 -2.29
N ASP A 101 1.26 6.53 -2.01
CA ASP A 101 2.26 6.20 -3.04
C ASP A 101 1.79 5.08 -4.00
N ALA A 102 0.86 4.23 -3.56
CA ALA A 102 0.29 3.17 -4.37
C ALA A 102 -0.54 3.68 -5.55
N ALA A 103 -0.94 4.97 -5.56
CA ALA A 103 -1.72 5.56 -6.64
C ALA A 103 -1.07 5.42 -8.01
N VAL A 104 0.28 5.44 -8.06
CA VAL A 104 1.03 5.26 -9.32
C VAL A 104 0.76 3.90 -9.97
N PHE A 105 0.36 2.90 -9.20
CA PHE A 105 0.12 1.54 -9.68
C PHE A 105 -1.31 1.28 -10.17
N LEU A 106 -2.23 2.24 -10.04
CA LEU A 106 -3.60 2.08 -10.53
C LEU A 106 -3.63 1.99 -12.06
N GLN A 107 -4.34 0.99 -12.59
CA GLN A 107 -4.54 0.76 -14.02
C GLN A 107 -6.03 0.71 -14.32
N ASP A 108 -6.44 1.22 -15.48
CA ASP A 108 -7.84 1.19 -15.92
C ASP A 108 -8.43 -0.22 -15.80
N GLY A 109 -9.62 -0.31 -15.20
CA GLY A 109 -10.31 -1.56 -14.96
C GLY A 109 -9.76 -2.42 -13.81
N MET A 110 -8.74 -1.96 -13.07
CA MET A 110 -8.17 -2.68 -11.92
C MET A 110 -9.18 -2.81 -10.78
N THR A 111 -9.40 -4.05 -10.31
CA THR A 111 -10.17 -4.29 -9.09
C THR A 111 -9.32 -4.01 -7.86
N VAL A 112 -9.90 -3.28 -6.91
CA VAL A 112 -9.30 -2.90 -5.63
C VAL A 112 -10.31 -3.12 -4.51
N THR A 113 -9.83 -3.25 -3.29
CA THR A 113 -10.70 -3.25 -2.10
C THR A 113 -10.64 -1.88 -1.45
N ILE A 114 -11.78 -1.22 -1.31
CA ILE A 114 -11.88 0.02 -0.54
C ILE A 114 -12.37 -0.33 0.86
N GLU A 115 -11.63 0.12 1.87
CA GLU A 115 -12.07 0.05 3.25
C GLU A 115 -12.71 1.38 3.64
N SER A 116 -13.95 1.33 4.12
CA SER A 116 -14.71 2.51 4.53
C SER A 116 -15.21 2.39 5.98
N TYR A 117 -15.54 3.54 6.56
CA TYR A 117 -16.19 3.62 7.87
C TYR A 117 -17.30 4.66 7.80
N GLU A 118 -18.54 4.25 8.11
CA GLU A 118 -19.73 5.12 8.00
C GLU A 118 -19.90 5.75 6.61
N GLY A 119 -19.47 5.04 5.55
CA GLY A 119 -19.51 5.49 4.16
C GLY A 119 -18.37 6.40 3.73
N GLU A 120 -17.42 6.74 4.63
CA GLU A 120 -16.22 7.50 4.29
C GLU A 120 -15.07 6.55 3.90
N PRO A 121 -14.52 6.61 2.68
CA PRO A 121 -13.34 5.82 2.30
C PRO A 121 -12.13 6.19 3.15
N LEU A 122 -11.48 5.18 3.73
CA LEU A 122 -10.35 5.37 4.64
C LEU A 122 -9.03 4.84 4.11
N SER A 123 -9.10 3.75 3.35
CA SER A 123 -7.93 3.09 2.78
C SER A 123 -8.34 2.37 1.51
N ILE A 124 -7.33 2.09 0.69
CA ILE A 124 -7.49 1.27 -0.50
C ILE A 124 -6.41 0.21 -0.51
N GLN A 125 -6.80 -1.00 -0.87
CA GLN A 125 -5.90 -2.12 -1.06
C GLN A 125 -5.90 -2.49 -2.54
N LEU A 126 -4.77 -2.25 -3.18
CA LEU A 126 -4.49 -2.71 -4.54
C LEU A 126 -4.15 -4.20 -4.52
N PRO A 127 -4.21 -4.89 -5.67
CA PRO A 127 -3.60 -6.21 -5.81
C PRO A 127 -2.13 -6.20 -5.37
N ASP A 128 -1.68 -7.30 -4.77
CA ASP A 128 -0.29 -7.44 -4.28
C ASP A 128 0.74 -7.25 -5.40
N HIS A 129 0.34 -7.52 -6.64
CA HIS A 129 1.19 -7.51 -7.82
C HIS A 129 0.52 -6.77 -8.98
N VAL A 130 1.31 -5.98 -9.70
CA VAL A 130 0.89 -5.33 -10.94
C VAL A 130 1.86 -5.68 -12.06
N THR A 131 1.35 -5.75 -13.28
CA THR A 131 2.18 -5.94 -14.48
C THR A 131 2.38 -4.59 -15.15
N LEU A 132 3.65 -4.17 -15.27
CA LEU A 132 4.05 -2.90 -15.86
C LEU A 132 5.00 -3.14 -17.03
N GLU A 133 4.97 -2.24 -18.01
CA GLU A 133 5.89 -2.29 -19.15
C GLU A 133 7.07 -1.35 -18.94
N VAL A 134 8.29 -1.82 -19.23
CA VAL A 134 9.50 -0.99 -19.17
C VAL A 134 9.54 -0.05 -20.38
N VAL A 135 9.46 1.25 -20.17
CA VAL A 135 9.56 2.27 -21.25
C VAL A 135 10.97 2.86 -21.39
N GLU A 136 11.74 2.91 -20.29
CA GLU A 136 13.13 3.35 -20.31
C GLU A 136 13.98 2.51 -19.36
N ALA A 137 15.24 2.22 -19.71
CA ALA A 137 16.17 1.50 -18.85
C ALA A 137 17.60 2.04 -19.03
N GLU A 138 18.31 2.25 -17.92
CA GLU A 138 19.71 2.70 -17.97
C GLU A 138 20.62 1.63 -18.61
N PRO A 139 21.67 2.02 -19.36
CA PRO A 139 22.58 1.07 -19.98
C PRO A 139 23.38 0.30 -18.93
N VAL A 140 23.57 -1.00 -19.16
CA VAL A 140 24.38 -1.85 -18.29
C VAL A 140 25.85 -1.42 -18.38
N ILE A 141 26.47 -1.09 -17.24
CA ILE A 141 27.89 -0.74 -17.20
C ILE A 141 28.72 -1.99 -17.51
N LYS A 142 29.52 -1.94 -18.58
CA LYS A 142 30.44 -3.02 -18.96
C LYS A 142 31.33 -3.39 -17.77
N GLY A 143 31.26 -4.66 -17.34
CA GLY A 143 32.03 -5.19 -16.21
C GLY A 143 31.19 -5.56 -14.98
N GLN A 144 29.89 -5.21 -14.94
CA GLN A 144 28.95 -5.80 -13.97
C GLN A 144 28.57 -7.23 -14.39
N THR A 145 29.46 -8.19 -14.13
CA THR A 145 29.12 -9.62 -14.16
C THR A 145 28.65 -10.04 -12.77
N ALA A 146 27.39 -9.81 -12.45
CA ALA A 146 26.74 -10.47 -11.32
C ALA A 146 25.24 -10.58 -11.54
N THR A 147 24.72 -11.79 -11.34
CA THR A 147 23.29 -12.16 -11.27
C THR A 147 22.50 -11.35 -10.23
N THR A 148 23.19 -10.56 -9.39
CA THR A 148 22.63 -9.75 -8.28
C THR A 148 22.72 -8.24 -8.51
N SER A 149 23.15 -7.78 -9.69
CA SER A 149 23.14 -6.35 -10.02
C SER A 149 21.74 -5.94 -10.50
N TYR A 150 21.30 -4.74 -10.13
CA TYR A 150 20.05 -4.16 -10.61
C TYR A 150 20.36 -2.81 -11.29
N LYS A 151 19.60 -2.51 -12.34
CA LYS A 151 19.60 -1.21 -13.00
C LYS A 151 18.24 -0.52 -12.79
N PRO A 152 18.20 0.80 -12.66
CA PRO A 152 16.95 1.53 -12.64
C PRO A 152 16.29 1.53 -14.03
N ALA A 153 14.97 1.41 -14.02
CA ALA A 153 14.11 1.48 -15.20
C ALA A 153 12.87 2.31 -14.88
N ILE A 154 12.30 2.96 -15.89
CA ILE A 154 11.04 3.70 -15.83
C ILE A 154 9.97 2.84 -16.47
N MET A 155 8.86 2.67 -15.77
CA MET A 155 7.69 1.94 -16.23
C MET A 155 6.73 2.86 -17.00
N ASP A 156 5.79 2.29 -17.74
CA ASP A 156 4.74 2.98 -18.49
C ASP A 156 3.88 3.93 -17.65
N ASN A 157 3.67 3.61 -16.37
CA ASN A 157 3.01 4.47 -15.38
C ASN A 157 3.93 5.55 -14.76
N GLY A 158 5.20 5.63 -15.19
CA GLY A 158 6.21 6.57 -14.67
C GLY A 158 6.93 6.11 -13.39
N ALA A 159 6.59 4.95 -12.82
CA ALA A 159 7.27 4.43 -11.64
C ALA A 159 8.74 4.08 -11.94
N ARG A 160 9.66 4.44 -11.05
CA ARG A 160 11.08 4.05 -11.14
C ARG A 160 11.32 2.76 -10.37
N ILE A 161 11.68 1.69 -11.06
CA ILE A 161 11.84 0.35 -10.50
C ILE A 161 13.24 -0.19 -10.79
N MET A 162 13.82 -0.86 -9.80
CA MET A 162 15.08 -1.56 -9.97
C MET A 162 14.83 -2.92 -10.61
N VAL A 163 15.33 -3.14 -11.83
CA VAL A 163 15.16 -4.38 -12.61
C VAL A 163 16.50 -5.05 -12.88
N PRO A 164 16.54 -6.37 -13.11
CA PRO A 164 17.77 -7.05 -13.50
C PRO A 164 18.37 -6.50 -14.81
N PRO A 165 19.68 -6.66 -15.06
CA PRO A 165 20.36 -5.98 -16.17
C PRO A 165 19.91 -6.48 -17.55
N HIS A 166 19.40 -7.72 -17.61
CA HIS A 166 18.91 -8.38 -18.82
C HIS A 166 17.47 -8.00 -19.20
N ILE A 167 16.78 -7.18 -18.40
CA ILE A 167 15.45 -6.65 -18.75
C ILE A 167 15.63 -5.47 -19.72
N ASP A 168 15.02 -5.56 -20.89
CA ASP A 168 15.09 -4.54 -21.93
C ASP A 168 13.78 -3.74 -22.03
N VAL A 169 13.84 -2.58 -22.67
CA VAL A 169 12.66 -1.75 -22.98
C VAL A 169 11.64 -2.57 -23.80
N GLY A 170 10.35 -2.39 -23.50
CA GLY A 170 9.23 -3.18 -24.04
C GLY A 170 8.98 -4.49 -23.31
N THR A 171 9.81 -4.86 -22.31
CA THR A 171 9.55 -6.04 -21.48
C THR A 171 8.50 -5.72 -20.42
N ARG A 172 7.53 -6.62 -20.24
CA ARG A 172 6.58 -6.57 -19.12
C ARG A 172 7.14 -7.28 -17.89
N VAL A 173 6.99 -6.66 -16.73
CA VAL A 173 7.50 -7.14 -15.45
C VAL A 173 6.39 -7.13 -14.40
N ILE A 174 6.43 -8.10 -13.51
CA ILE A 174 5.56 -8.20 -12.34
C ILE A 174 6.26 -7.48 -11.18
N VAL A 175 5.53 -6.56 -10.55
CA VAL A 175 6.02 -5.66 -9.51
C VAL A 175 5.14 -5.81 -8.28
N ARG A 176 5.76 -5.87 -7.10
CA ARG A 176 5.02 -5.81 -5.83
C ARG A 176 4.62 -4.38 -5.52
N THR A 177 3.33 -4.15 -5.27
CA THR A 177 2.78 -2.80 -5.03
C THR A 177 3.17 -2.22 -3.67
N GLU A 178 3.43 -3.07 -2.67
CA GLU A 178 3.78 -2.65 -1.30
C GLU A 178 5.12 -1.88 -1.23
N ASP A 179 6.14 -2.34 -1.97
CA ASP A 179 7.52 -1.84 -1.87
C ASP A 179 8.14 -1.49 -3.23
N SER A 180 7.36 -1.56 -4.32
CA SER A 180 7.81 -1.31 -5.69
C SER A 180 8.93 -2.25 -6.16
N SER A 181 9.05 -3.44 -5.57
CA SER A 181 10.10 -4.40 -5.93
C SER A 181 9.76 -5.20 -7.18
N TYR A 182 10.75 -5.40 -8.04
CA TYR A 182 10.67 -6.35 -9.16
C TYR A 182 10.54 -7.78 -8.62
N MET A 183 9.61 -8.56 -9.18
CA MET A 183 9.42 -9.97 -8.86
C MET A 183 9.94 -10.88 -9.96
N GLU A 184 9.30 -10.83 -11.13
CA GLU A 184 9.67 -11.63 -12.28
C GLU A 184 9.27 -10.93 -13.58
N ARG A 185 9.78 -11.45 -14.70
CA ARG A 185 9.28 -11.08 -16.03
C ARG A 185 7.89 -11.68 -16.21
N ALA A 186 6.95 -10.89 -16.72
CA ALA A 186 5.62 -11.39 -17.04
C ALA A 186 5.71 -12.52 -18.09
N LYS A 187 4.93 -13.58 -17.88
CA LYS A 187 4.75 -14.65 -18.85
C LYS A 187 3.54 -14.24 -19.68
N ASP A 188 3.79 -13.68 -20.85
CA ASP A 188 2.73 -13.39 -21.83
C ASP A 188 1.91 -14.66 -22.16
#